data_AF-A0A3D9B3L6-F1
#
_entry.id   AF-A0A3D9B3L6-F1
#
_cell.length_a   1.000
_cell.length_b   1.000
_cell.length_c   1.000
_cell.angle_alpha   90.00
_cell.angle_beta   90.00
_cell.angle_gamma   90.00
#
_symmetry.space_group_name_H-M   'P 1'
#
loop_
_entity.id
_entity.type
_entity.pdbx_description
1 polymer ?
#
loop_
_entity_poly.entity_id
_entity_poly.type
_entity_poly.pdbx_seq_one_letter_code
_entity_poly.pdbx_strand_id
1 'polypeptide(L)'
;MCEVSNNLKFCTCLEIKDHELINIHKRLEKFHNKKLLQSKEPFSWILYEFAGFKDNTGIMGLLNMPSGKIGQFLTEEFVLDQLNNKNCFDFDYEPKDGDNLQINFQRNKYWVEFLSFIYHENQWRADSYDTFNEKIEPKNYGILKVTQ
;
A
#
# COMPACT_ATOMS: atom_id res chain seq x y z
N MET A 1 -20.01 -25.36 -11.05
CA MET A 1 -19.47 -24.59 -9.91
C MET A 1 -18.81 -23.35 -10.50
N CYS A 2 -19.42 -22.18 -10.37
CA CYS A 2 -18.75 -20.94 -10.72
C CYS A 2 -17.78 -20.63 -9.58
N GLU A 3 -16.48 -20.71 -9.84
CA GLU A 3 -15.50 -20.14 -8.93
C GLU A 3 -15.65 -18.62 -9.01
N VAL A 4 -16.15 -18.04 -7.93
CA VAL A 4 -16.14 -16.59 -7.72
C VAL A 4 -14.67 -16.21 -7.59
N SER A 5 -14.02 -15.89 -8.70
CA SER A 5 -12.60 -15.53 -8.71
C SER A 5 -12.46 -14.12 -8.17
N ASN A 6 -12.23 -14.00 -6.86
CA ASN A 6 -11.90 -12.72 -6.25
C ASN A 6 -10.59 -12.20 -6.86
N ASN A 7 -10.61 -11.05 -7.53
CA ASN A 7 -9.42 -10.42 -8.10
C ASN A 7 -9.09 -9.11 -7.38
N LEU A 8 -7.80 -8.89 -7.13
CA LEU A 8 -7.30 -7.63 -6.59
C LEU A 8 -6.94 -6.66 -7.73
N LYS A 9 -7.36 -5.40 -7.57
CA LYS A 9 -6.93 -4.31 -8.45
C LYS A 9 -6.47 -3.09 -7.65
N PHE A 10 -5.21 -2.72 -7.83
CA PHE A 10 -4.60 -1.50 -7.31
C PHE A 10 -4.94 -0.36 -8.25
N CYS A 11 -5.99 0.38 -7.91
CA CYS A 11 -6.52 1.44 -8.75
C CYS A 11 -5.93 2.81 -8.42
N THR A 12 -5.25 3.43 -9.37
CA THR A 12 -4.82 4.84 -9.36
C THR A 12 -5.99 5.82 -9.53
N CYS A 13 -7.20 5.30 -9.80
CA CYS A 13 -8.49 5.98 -9.96
C CYS A 13 -8.77 7.06 -8.89
N LEU A 14 -8.15 8.20 -9.09
CA LEU A 14 -8.30 9.42 -8.33
C LEU A 14 -8.79 10.46 -9.32
N GLU A 15 -10.07 10.80 -9.23
CA GLU A 15 -10.58 12.06 -9.78
C GLU A 15 -10.06 13.24 -8.93
N ILE A 16 -8.75 13.36 -8.76
CA ILE A 16 -8.17 14.61 -8.30
C ILE A 16 -8.07 15.46 -9.56
N LYS A 17 -9.10 16.28 -9.80
CA LYS A 17 -9.17 17.27 -10.89
C LYS A 17 -8.15 18.41 -10.76
N ASP A 18 -7.21 18.32 -9.81
CA ASP A 18 -6.14 19.29 -9.66
C ASP A 18 -5.05 18.97 -10.69
N HIS A 19 -5.04 19.72 -11.80
CA HIS A 19 -3.94 19.79 -12.77
C HIS A 19 -2.68 20.47 -12.21
N GLU A 20 -2.65 20.80 -10.91
CA GLU A 20 -1.48 21.38 -10.27
C GLU A 20 -0.39 20.33 -10.02
N LEU A 21 0.86 20.67 -10.35
CA LEU A 21 2.07 19.92 -10.03
C LEU A 21 2.32 19.93 -8.51
N ILE A 22 1.46 19.25 -7.76
CA ILE A 22 1.61 19.06 -6.32
C ILE A 22 2.47 17.82 -6.09
N ASN A 23 3.52 17.94 -5.27
CA ASN A 23 4.34 16.81 -4.80
C ASN A 23 3.46 15.69 -4.23
N ILE A 24 3.79 14.43 -4.53
CA ILE A 24 3.09 13.21 -4.12
C ILE A 24 2.72 13.19 -2.63
N HIS A 25 3.59 13.69 -1.75
CA HIS A 25 3.36 13.79 -0.31
C HIS A 25 2.10 14.60 0.05
N LYS A 26 1.99 15.82 -0.50
CA LYS A 26 0.81 16.69 -0.28
C LYS A 26 -0.46 16.07 -0.87
N ARG A 27 -0.33 15.34 -1.99
CA ARG A 27 -1.48 14.65 -2.60
C ARG A 27 -1.93 13.46 -1.75
N LEU A 28 -1.00 12.70 -1.17
CA LEU A 28 -1.25 11.62 -0.20
C LEU A 28 -1.97 12.14 1.04
N GLU A 29 -1.50 13.24 1.63
CA GLU A 29 -2.17 13.89 2.78
C GLU A 29 -3.61 14.30 2.44
N LYS A 30 -3.82 14.96 1.28
CA LYS A 30 -5.17 15.30 0.79
C LYS A 30 -6.04 14.04 0.61
N PHE A 31 -5.47 12.94 0.12
CA PHE A 31 -6.15 11.67 -0.10
C PHE A 31 -6.64 11.05 1.21
N HIS A 32 -5.79 10.96 2.24
CA HIS A 32 -6.18 10.44 3.54
C HIS A 32 -7.30 11.26 4.18
N ASN A 33 -7.24 12.59 4.06
CA ASN A 33 -8.24 13.47 4.66
C ASN A 33 -9.61 13.43 3.96
N LYS A 34 -9.66 13.37 2.62
CA LYS A 34 -10.93 13.46 1.86
C LYS A 34 -11.58 12.10 1.60
N LYS A 35 -10.80 11.09 1.18
CA LYS A 35 -11.35 9.87 0.58
C LYS A 35 -11.68 8.80 1.62
N LEU A 36 -10.84 8.65 2.64
CA LEU A 36 -11.07 7.65 3.69
C LEU A 36 -12.28 7.96 4.57
N LEU A 37 -12.62 9.25 4.73
CA LEU A 37 -13.79 9.67 5.52
C LEU A 37 -15.15 9.36 4.85
N GLN A 38 -15.16 9.11 3.53
CA GLN A 38 -16.39 9.02 2.72
C GLN A 38 -16.51 7.71 1.94
N SER A 39 -15.50 6.85 2.00
CA SER A 39 -15.41 5.63 1.19
C SER A 39 -16.27 4.49 1.75
N LYS A 40 -16.99 3.79 0.86
CA LYS A 40 -17.58 2.47 1.15
C LYS A 40 -16.52 1.34 1.15
N GLU A 41 -15.38 1.60 0.51
CA GLU A 41 -14.23 0.69 0.37
C GLU A 41 -13.16 1.11 1.40
N PRO A 42 -12.89 0.34 2.45
CA PRO A 42 -12.04 0.79 3.55
C PRO A 42 -10.53 0.62 3.29
N PHE A 43 -10.15 0.17 2.09
CA PHE A 43 -8.77 -0.17 1.73
C PHE A 43 -8.14 0.85 0.77
N SER A 44 -6.98 1.37 1.16
CA SER A 44 -6.08 2.14 0.30
C SER A 44 -4.76 1.42 0.12
N TRP A 45 -3.98 1.83 -0.88
CA TRP A 45 -2.63 1.33 -1.06
C TRP A 45 -1.66 2.48 -1.33
N ILE A 46 -0.40 2.27 -0.95
CA ILE A 46 0.72 3.14 -1.25
C ILE A 46 1.89 2.26 -1.70
N LEU A 47 2.49 2.62 -2.82
CA LEU A 47 3.70 2.02 -3.34
C LEU A 47 4.88 2.96 -3.01
N TYR A 48 5.91 2.40 -2.40
CA TYR A 48 7.16 3.07 -2.05
C TYR A 48 8.34 2.45 -2.80
N GLU A 49 9.41 3.22 -2.95
CA GLU A 49 10.76 2.70 -3.23
C GLU A 49 11.66 2.82 -2.01
N PHE A 50 12.61 1.90 -1.90
CA PHE A 50 13.73 2.03 -0.98
C PHE A 50 14.66 3.17 -1.40
N ALA A 51 14.95 4.06 -0.46
CA ALA A 51 15.73 5.28 -0.66
C ALA A 51 17.02 5.31 0.18
N GLY A 52 17.42 4.17 0.76
CA GLY A 52 18.65 4.01 1.54
C GLY A 52 18.44 3.93 3.05
N PHE A 53 19.52 4.16 3.79
CA PHE A 53 19.53 4.10 5.26
C PHE A 53 19.61 5.51 5.87
N LYS A 54 19.10 5.64 7.09
CA LYS A 54 19.16 6.87 7.87
C LYS A 54 20.38 6.85 8.79
N ASP A 55 21.04 7.99 8.90
CA ASP A 55 22.07 8.23 9.91
C ASP A 55 21.39 8.50 11.27
N ASN A 56 20.96 7.45 11.97
CA ASN A 56 20.11 7.62 13.13
C ASN A 56 20.91 7.63 14.45
N THR A 57 20.94 8.79 15.14
CA THR A 57 21.56 8.96 16.47
C THR A 57 20.55 9.34 17.57
N GLY A 58 19.25 9.21 17.30
CA GLY A 58 18.16 9.67 18.18
C GLY A 58 17.43 8.56 18.95
N ILE A 59 16.58 8.97 19.90
CA ILE A 59 15.68 8.06 20.64
C ILE A 59 14.59 7.55 19.69
N MET A 60 14.50 6.23 19.53
CA MET A 60 13.45 5.56 18.74
C MET A 60 12.12 5.49 19.52
N GLY A 61 11.01 5.66 18.81
CA GLY A 61 9.65 5.51 19.33
C GLY A 61 9.12 4.08 19.17
N LEU A 62 7.79 3.93 19.16
CA LEU A 62 7.14 2.66 18.81
C LEU A 62 6.86 2.60 17.31
N LEU A 63 7.22 1.48 16.66
CA LEU A 63 6.86 1.20 15.28
C LEU A 63 5.56 0.41 15.23
N ASN A 64 4.66 0.76 14.30
CA ASN A 64 3.47 -0.04 14.01
C ASN A 64 3.86 -1.17 13.07
N MET A 65 3.71 -2.42 13.51
CA MET A 65 4.05 -3.59 12.69
C MET A 65 2.92 -3.90 11.70
N PRO A 66 3.22 -4.47 10.51
CA PRO A 66 2.19 -4.97 9.62
C PRO A 66 1.40 -6.11 10.28
N SER A 67 0.11 -6.17 9.95
CA SER A 67 -0.79 -7.26 10.33
C SER A 67 -0.70 -8.40 9.31
N GLY A 68 -0.98 -9.65 9.71
CA GLY A 68 -1.13 -10.77 8.76
C GLY A 68 -2.48 -10.81 8.01
N LYS A 69 -3.41 -9.97 8.46
CA LYS A 69 -4.78 -9.85 7.92
C LYS A 69 -5.34 -8.49 8.28
N ILE A 70 -6.05 -7.87 7.34
CA ILE A 70 -6.76 -6.60 7.57
C ILE A 70 -8.20 -6.67 7.08
N GLY A 71 -9.09 -5.99 7.81
CA GLY A 71 -10.53 -6.11 7.60
C GLY A 71 -11.03 -7.56 7.72
N GLN A 72 -12.15 -7.87 7.08
CA GLN A 72 -12.79 -9.18 7.26
C GLN A 72 -12.13 -10.29 6.43
N PHE A 73 -11.52 -9.97 5.29
CA PHE A 73 -11.17 -10.97 4.26
C PHE A 73 -9.77 -10.83 3.64
N LEU A 74 -9.04 -9.74 3.87
CA LEU A 74 -7.77 -9.52 3.15
C LEU A 74 -6.58 -10.07 3.96
N THR A 75 -6.06 -11.23 3.56
CA THR A 75 -4.90 -11.88 4.18
C THR A 75 -3.64 -11.66 3.34
N GLU A 76 -2.46 -11.75 3.97
CA GLU A 76 -1.18 -11.71 3.25
C GLU A 76 -1.07 -12.78 2.18
N GLU A 77 -1.45 -14.01 2.50
CA GLU A 77 -1.40 -15.16 1.56
C GLU A 77 -2.21 -14.89 0.29
N PHE A 78 -3.44 -14.39 0.44
CA PHE A 78 -4.28 -14.05 -0.69
C PHE A 78 -3.65 -12.93 -1.54
N VAL A 79 -3.15 -11.87 -0.90
CA VAL A 79 -2.54 -10.75 -1.63
C VAL A 79 -1.27 -11.19 -2.36
N LEU A 80 -0.43 -12.01 -1.74
CA LEU A 80 0.80 -12.53 -2.34
C LEU A 80 0.51 -13.41 -3.56
N ASP A 81 -0.49 -14.29 -3.48
CA ASP A 81 -0.93 -15.09 -4.62
C ASP A 81 -1.34 -14.18 -5.80
N GLN A 82 -2.12 -13.13 -5.53
CA GLN A 82 -2.52 -12.20 -6.59
C GLN A 82 -1.32 -11.42 -7.15
N LEU A 83 -0.45 -10.89 -6.29
CA LEU A 83 0.70 -10.08 -6.70
C LEU A 83 1.73 -10.84 -7.55
N ASN A 84 1.98 -12.11 -7.22
CA ASN A 84 3.00 -12.91 -7.88
C ASN A 84 2.49 -13.66 -9.12
N ASN A 85 1.17 -13.84 -9.24
CA ASN A 85 0.57 -14.61 -10.35
C ASN A 85 -0.26 -13.76 -11.33
N LYS A 86 -0.53 -12.48 -11.02
CA LYS A 86 -1.42 -11.64 -11.84
C LYS A 86 -0.90 -10.20 -11.95
N ASN A 87 -1.25 -9.53 -13.05
CA ASN A 87 -1.11 -8.08 -13.13
C ASN A 87 -2.25 -7.40 -12.36
N CYS A 88 -1.93 -6.88 -11.18
CA CYS A 88 -2.91 -6.24 -10.29
C CYS A 88 -2.97 -4.71 -10.43
N PHE A 89 -2.06 -4.08 -11.18
CA PHE A 89 -1.96 -2.62 -11.24
C PHE A 89 -2.73 -2.06 -12.44
N ASP A 90 -3.41 -0.91 -12.27
CA ASP A 90 -4.14 -0.25 -13.36
C ASP A 90 -3.31 0.75 -14.17
N PHE A 91 -1.99 0.71 -14.00
CA PHE A 91 -1.00 1.54 -14.67
C PHE A 91 0.20 0.69 -15.09
N ASP A 92 1.01 1.22 -16.00
CA ASP A 92 2.22 0.55 -16.44
C ASP A 92 3.27 0.57 -15.31
N TYR A 93 3.55 -0.61 -14.76
CA TYR A 93 4.41 -0.79 -13.60
C TYR A 93 5.15 -2.12 -13.66
N GLU A 94 6.47 -2.02 -13.60
CA GLU A 94 7.38 -3.14 -13.42
C GLU A 94 8.01 -3.00 -12.02
N PRO A 95 7.79 -3.97 -11.11
CA PRO A 95 8.38 -3.93 -9.78
C PRO A 95 9.91 -3.91 -9.82
N LYS A 96 10.51 -3.13 -8.93
CA LYS A 96 11.97 -3.11 -8.72
C LYS A 96 12.31 -3.69 -7.37
N ASP A 97 13.49 -4.31 -7.28
CA ASP A 97 14.00 -4.79 -6.00
C ASP A 97 14.01 -3.66 -4.96
N GLY A 98 13.38 -3.94 -3.82
CA GLY A 98 13.19 -2.98 -2.73
C GLY A 98 11.95 -2.08 -2.85
N ASP A 99 11.11 -2.25 -3.88
CA ASP A 99 9.80 -1.61 -3.89
C ASP A 99 8.94 -2.21 -2.76
N ASN A 100 8.26 -1.34 -2.00
CA ASN A 100 7.40 -1.73 -0.90
C ASN A 100 5.95 -1.31 -1.16
N LEU A 101 5.05 -2.29 -1.16
CA LEU A 101 3.62 -2.06 -1.29
C LEU A 101 2.96 -2.21 0.08
N GLN A 102 2.31 -1.15 0.54
CA GLN A 102 1.51 -1.16 1.76
C GLN A 102 0.03 -1.05 1.43
N ILE A 103 -0.78 -1.95 1.99
CA ILE A 103 -2.23 -1.89 1.89
C ILE A 103 -2.77 -1.50 3.25
N ASN A 104 -3.44 -0.36 3.32
CA ASN A 104 -3.92 0.21 4.57
C ASN A 104 -5.42 -0.01 4.70
N PHE A 105 -5.85 -0.42 5.89
CA PHE A 105 -7.24 -0.47 6.30
C PHE A 105 -7.46 0.56 7.39
N GLN A 106 -8.16 1.65 7.04
CA GLN A 106 -8.50 2.65 8.02
C GLN A 106 -9.87 2.35 8.64
N ARG A 107 -9.86 1.76 9.85
CA ARG A 107 -11.08 1.51 10.61
C ARG A 107 -11.65 2.81 11.21
N ASN A 108 -10.77 3.70 11.65
CA ASN A 108 -11.10 5.03 12.17
C ASN A 108 -9.85 5.95 12.14
N LYS A 109 -9.98 7.19 12.62
CA LYS A 109 -8.89 8.18 12.62
C LYS A 109 -7.63 7.75 13.40
N TYR A 110 -7.78 6.89 14.40
CA TYR A 110 -6.71 6.54 15.35
C TYR A 110 -6.15 5.15 15.16
N TRP A 111 -6.75 4.34 14.28
CA TRP A 111 -6.38 2.94 14.12
C TRP A 111 -6.32 2.56 12.65
N VAL A 112 -5.09 2.29 12.21
CA VAL A 112 -4.75 1.85 10.87
C VAL A 112 -4.04 0.51 11.01
N GLU A 113 -4.67 -0.53 10.51
CA GLU A 113 -3.98 -1.79 10.23
C GLU A 113 -3.44 -1.72 8.81
N PHE A 114 -2.34 -2.41 8.55
CA PHE A 114 -1.82 -2.48 7.20
C PHE A 114 -1.16 -3.83 6.94
N LEU A 115 -1.20 -4.26 5.69
CA LEU A 115 -0.33 -5.31 5.15
C LEU A 115 0.87 -4.63 4.49
N SER A 116 2.01 -5.30 4.48
CA SER A 116 3.22 -4.79 3.84
C SER A 116 3.91 -5.90 3.05
N PHE A 117 4.36 -5.55 1.84
CA PHE A 117 5.05 -6.46 0.95
C PHE A 117 6.26 -5.80 0.34
N ILE A 118 7.39 -6.50 0.27
CA ILE A 118 8.61 -6.02 -0.40
C ILE A 118 8.87 -6.92 -1.62
N TYR A 119 9.16 -6.30 -2.75
CA TYR A 119 9.60 -7.01 -3.95
C TYR A 119 11.09 -7.29 -3.87
N HIS A 120 11.48 -8.57 -3.94
CA HIS A 120 12.87 -8.99 -3.91
C HIS A 120 13.08 -10.35 -4.57
N GLU A 121 14.12 -10.47 -5.38
CA GLU A 121 14.44 -11.68 -6.16
C GLU A 121 13.26 -12.11 -7.05
N ASN A 122 12.71 -11.16 -7.79
CA ASN A 122 11.61 -11.33 -8.73
C ASN A 122 10.24 -11.74 -8.13
N GLN A 123 10.06 -11.59 -6.82
CA GLN A 123 8.78 -11.91 -6.16
C GLN A 123 8.45 -10.95 -5.02
N TRP A 124 7.16 -10.68 -4.84
CA TRP A 124 6.64 -10.03 -3.65
C TRP A 124 6.65 -11.01 -2.48
N ARG A 125 7.05 -10.52 -1.29
CA ARG A 125 7.03 -11.26 -0.02
C ARG A 125 6.42 -10.39 1.08
N ALA A 126 5.75 -11.01 2.04
CA ALA A 126 5.28 -10.30 3.24
C ALA A 126 6.49 -9.84 4.05
N ASP A 127 6.72 -8.53 4.08
CA ASP A 127 7.85 -7.90 4.77
C ASP A 127 7.62 -6.39 4.88
N SER A 128 8.36 -5.72 5.76
CA SER A 128 8.26 -4.28 5.98
C SER A 128 9.59 -3.67 6.37
N TYR A 129 9.83 -2.46 5.88
CA TYR A 129 11.00 -1.68 6.29
C TYR A 129 10.86 -1.15 7.73
N ASP A 130 11.96 -1.23 8.48
CA ASP A 130 12.14 -0.53 9.74
C ASP A 130 12.40 0.95 9.46
N THR A 131 11.33 1.74 9.52
CA THR A 131 11.41 3.18 9.25
C THR A 131 12.29 3.99 10.22
N PHE A 132 12.83 3.40 11.29
CA PHE A 132 13.88 4.05 12.07
C PHE A 132 15.23 4.03 11.38
N ASN A 133 15.57 2.92 10.71
CA ASN A 133 16.88 2.74 10.08
C ASN A 133 16.83 2.92 8.57
N GLU A 134 15.67 2.67 7.97
CA GLU A 134 15.48 2.61 6.54
C GLU A 134 14.64 3.79 6.07
N LYS A 135 14.98 4.26 4.88
CA LYS A 135 14.31 5.36 4.21
C LYS A 135 13.54 4.81 3.02
N ILE A 136 12.25 5.15 2.95
CA ILE A 136 11.38 4.84 1.82
C ILE A 136 10.71 6.13 1.32
N GLU A 137 10.46 6.21 0.01
CA GLU A 137 9.83 7.36 -0.63
C GLU A 137 8.61 6.91 -1.43
N PRO A 138 7.46 7.59 -1.33
CA PRO A 138 6.25 7.20 -2.04
C PRO A 138 6.41 7.42 -3.56
N LYS A 139 6.06 6.39 -4.33
CA LYS A 139 6.02 6.40 -5.81
C LYS A 139 4.62 6.57 -6.36
N ASN A 140 3.65 5.87 -5.79
CA ASN A 140 2.26 5.93 -6.24
C ASN A 140 1.29 5.52 -5.12
N TYR A 141 0.00 5.77 -5.30
CA TYR A 141 -1.02 5.42 -4.31
C TYR A 141 -2.42 5.38 -4.93
N GLY A 142 -3.35 4.76 -4.22
CA GLY A 142 -4.71 4.65 -4.71
C GLY A 142 -5.66 3.89 -3.80
N ILE A 143 -6.74 3.39 -4.40
CA ILE A 143 -7.73 2.55 -3.73
C ILE A 143 -7.54 1.11 -4.16
N LEU A 144 -7.66 0.19 -3.22
CA LEU A 144 -7.72 -1.23 -3.51
C LEU A 144 -9.18 -1.60 -3.82
N LYS A 145 -9.41 -2.22 -4.96
CA LYS A 145 -10.70 -2.83 -5.29
C LYS A 145 -10.57 -4.34 -5.20
N VAL A 146 -11.51 -4.97 -4.50
CA VAL A 146 -11.66 -6.42 -4.43
C VAL A 146 -12.93 -6.76 -5.21
N THR A 147 -12.79 -7.26 -6.43
CA THR A 147 -13.96 -7.65 -7.24
C THR A 147 -14.36 -9.07 -6.88
N GLN A 148 -15.60 -9.26 -6.41
CA GLN A 148 -16.27 -10.56 -6.25
C GLN A 148 -16.95 -10.96 -7.55
#